data_AF-A0A8J9ZTH5-F1
#
_entry.id   AF-A0A8J9ZTH5-F1
#
_cell.length_a   1.000
_cell.length_b   1.000
_cell.length_c   1.000
_cell.angle_alpha   90.00
_cell.angle_beta   90.00
_cell.angle_gamma   90.00
#
_symmetry.space_group_name_H-M   'P 1'
#
loop_
_entity.id
_entity.type
_entity.pdbx_description
1 polymer ?
#
loop_
_entity_poly.entity_id
_entity_poly.type
_entity_poly.pdbx_seq_one_letter_code
_entity_poly.pdbx_strand_id
1 'polypeptide(L)'
;MWRALVTTVAFLVLSLSSISNVRGSVTTTAPQPWDVRCPRTYIEPCECMAKWDDFLNRQVKTVTCSGPINATSFVLPNTTESLRLANVAGLEPGMFDGADEVMVFQVNGLTSESLPADILQGMENLKFFALWFNLDLTSLPDNFFGNLRNLEKIDISETGIRVLSVDTFANLTALRTLDLARNNLENLEAGLFDDLSALSFLDLHGNNISSLPPVGNLSSLSELHLQHNSITTISPSALNTLHSLTKLDLSRNAIQTIPTGTLIQLQRLSFLDVAYNPIVTVVEDTFVGPTNLTDLGLDDHQLDTWNPEVLLNLTSLRWLHIGNVRYDWNQAMYEGGKWWFSCPPDACVFGDCNIADHQPNCTCRQGFSGDACDTPIGQNDGVATWVVVVAVTGTVVVMVVTVFGCDRFWRNRKLRYENV
;
A
#
# COMPACT_ATOMS: atom_id res chain seq x y z
N MET A 1 -43.41 11.47 -32.82
CA MET A 1 -43.21 10.50 -31.72
C MET A 1 -42.28 11.06 -30.63
N TRP A 2 -42.53 12.28 -30.16
CA TRP A 2 -41.82 12.93 -29.04
C TRP A 2 -42.79 13.85 -28.27
N ARG A 3 -43.99 13.34 -27.97
CA ARG A 3 -45.02 14.03 -27.14
C ARG A 3 -45.90 13.08 -26.31
N ALA A 4 -45.49 11.83 -26.10
CA ALA A 4 -46.28 10.83 -25.37
C ALA A 4 -45.54 10.19 -24.16
N LEU A 5 -44.44 10.80 -23.70
CA LEU A 5 -43.62 10.26 -22.60
C LEU A 5 -43.47 11.21 -21.39
N VAL A 6 -44.20 12.33 -21.35
CA VAL A 6 -44.10 13.34 -20.27
C VAL A 6 -45.34 13.36 -19.36
N THR A 7 -46.38 12.57 -19.65
CA THR A 7 -47.64 12.60 -18.89
C THR A 7 -47.83 11.52 -17.83
N THR A 8 -46.85 10.63 -17.60
CA THR A 8 -46.96 9.56 -16.59
C THR A 8 -46.16 9.81 -15.30
N VAL A 9 -45.42 10.92 -15.20
CA VAL A 9 -44.64 11.29 -14.00
C VAL A 9 -45.31 12.41 -13.17
N ALA A 10 -46.40 13.00 -13.66
CA ALA A 10 -47.10 14.11 -12.98
C ALA A 10 -48.26 13.69 -12.05
N PHE A 11 -48.49 12.39 -11.82
CA PHE A 11 -49.61 11.89 -10.98
C PHE A 11 -49.19 11.19 -9.67
N LEU A 12 -47.91 11.23 -9.29
CA LEU A 12 -47.42 10.63 -8.03
C LEU A 12 -46.64 11.60 -7.13
N VAL A 13 -46.69 12.91 -7.42
CA VAL A 13 -46.03 13.97 -6.61
C VAL A 13 -47.05 14.93 -5.96
N LEU A 14 -48.35 14.60 -5.99
CA LEU A 14 -49.40 15.37 -5.30
C LEU A 14 -50.13 14.50 -4.26
N SER A 15 -49.39 14.05 -3.24
CA SER A 15 -50.00 13.59 -1.97
C SER A 15 -49.06 13.67 -0.76
N LEU A 16 -48.07 14.59 -0.76
CA LEU A 16 -47.18 14.79 0.39
C LEU A 16 -46.92 16.28 0.62
N SER A 17 -47.96 17.02 1.00
CA SER A 17 -47.80 18.38 1.52
C SER A 17 -48.99 18.87 2.35
N SER A 18 -49.46 18.06 3.31
CA SER A 18 -50.23 18.55 4.47
C SER A 18 -50.71 17.39 5.33
N ILE A 19 -49.95 17.03 6.37
CA ILE A 19 -50.43 16.74 7.74
C ILE A 19 -49.22 16.97 8.64
N SER A 20 -49.23 18.12 9.30
CA SER A 20 -48.45 18.41 10.49
C SER A 20 -49.07 17.70 11.69
N ASN A 21 -48.21 17.29 12.62
CA ASN A 21 -48.50 17.02 14.03
C ASN A 21 -49.58 15.97 14.35
N VAL A 22 -49.16 14.71 14.38
CA VAL A 22 -49.57 13.79 15.45
C VAL A 22 -48.30 13.19 16.05
N ARG A 23 -47.95 13.60 17.27
CA ARG A 23 -46.98 12.89 18.11
C ARG A 23 -47.57 11.52 18.46
N GLY A 24 -47.39 10.56 17.57
CA GLY A 24 -47.48 9.14 17.88
C GLY A 24 -46.06 8.64 18.13
N SER A 25 -45.76 8.21 19.34
CA SER A 25 -44.53 7.53 19.71
C SER A 25 -44.40 6.23 18.92
N VAL A 26 -43.85 6.31 17.71
CA VAL A 26 -43.28 5.14 17.05
C VAL A 26 -41.94 4.91 17.72
N THR A 27 -41.95 4.08 18.76
CA THR A 27 -40.75 3.40 19.23
C THR A 27 -40.27 2.54 18.07
N THR A 28 -39.37 3.08 17.24
CA THR A 28 -38.42 2.22 16.55
C THR A 28 -37.65 1.53 17.66
N THR A 29 -38.07 0.31 18.01
CA THR A 29 -37.27 -0.55 18.85
C THR A 29 -35.92 -0.68 18.15
N ALA A 30 -34.91 0.02 18.68
CA ALA A 30 -33.53 -0.34 18.46
C ALA A 30 -33.43 -1.87 18.60
N PRO A 31 -32.63 -2.56 17.78
CA PRO A 31 -32.43 -3.99 17.96
C PRO A 31 -32.15 -4.22 19.44
N GLN A 32 -32.95 -5.07 20.07
CA GLN A 32 -32.81 -5.43 21.48
C GLN A 32 -31.32 -5.69 21.74
N PRO A 33 -30.72 -5.09 22.78
CA PRO A 33 -29.35 -5.42 23.12
C PRO A 33 -29.31 -6.93 23.31
N TRP A 34 -28.51 -7.61 22.48
CA TRP A 34 -28.20 -9.00 22.68
C TRP A 34 -27.67 -9.07 24.11
N ASP A 35 -28.31 -9.86 24.96
CA ASP A 35 -28.05 -9.93 26.40
C ASP A 35 -26.69 -10.64 26.61
N VAL A 36 -25.61 -10.05 26.10
CA VAL A 36 -24.23 -10.35 26.47
C VAL A 36 -24.06 -9.73 27.84
N ARG A 37 -24.65 -10.35 28.87
CA ARG A 37 -24.35 -9.96 30.23
C ARG A 37 -22.87 -10.22 30.42
N CYS A 38 -22.04 -9.17 30.48
CA CYS A 38 -20.80 -9.29 31.21
C CYS A 38 -21.18 -9.90 32.58
N PRO A 39 -20.49 -10.95 33.06
CA PRO A 39 -20.76 -11.47 34.39
C PRO A 39 -20.82 -10.32 35.43
N ARG A 40 -21.61 -10.48 36.50
CA ARG A 40 -21.92 -9.38 37.42
C ARG A 40 -20.72 -8.83 38.22
N THR A 41 -19.54 -9.40 38.03
CA THR A 41 -18.27 -9.04 38.66
C THR A 41 -17.39 -8.10 37.83
N TYR A 42 -17.89 -7.52 36.73
CA TYR A 42 -17.01 -6.78 35.82
C TYR A 42 -16.75 -5.35 36.29
N ILE A 43 -15.45 -5.10 36.40
CA ILE A 43 -14.79 -3.91 36.88
C ILE A 43 -14.50 -3.06 35.63
N GLU A 44 -14.74 -1.75 35.72
CA GLU A 44 -14.12 -0.81 34.78
C GLU A 44 -12.64 -1.19 34.61
N PRO A 45 -12.14 -1.37 33.38
CA PRO A 45 -12.56 -0.59 32.21
C PRO A 45 -13.01 -1.43 30.99
N CYS A 46 -13.74 -2.52 31.21
CA CYS A 46 -14.22 -3.39 30.12
C CYS A 46 -15.71 -3.23 29.79
N GLU A 47 -16.06 -3.32 28.51
CA GLU A 47 -17.42 -3.32 27.96
C GLU A 47 -17.67 -4.58 27.13
N CYS A 48 -18.84 -5.23 27.30
CA CYS A 48 -19.28 -6.34 26.45
C CYS A 48 -20.54 -5.94 25.68
N MET A 49 -20.51 -6.06 24.36
CA MET A 49 -21.67 -5.80 23.50
C MET A 49 -21.51 -6.47 22.13
N ALA A 50 -22.61 -6.61 21.39
CA ALA A 50 -22.55 -7.04 20.00
C ALA A 50 -22.04 -5.88 19.11
N LYS A 51 -20.89 -6.06 18.44
CA LYS A 51 -20.33 -5.10 17.49
C LYS A 51 -20.18 -5.74 16.10
N TRP A 52 -20.24 -4.91 15.06
CA TRP A 52 -19.87 -5.34 13.71
C TRP A 52 -18.35 -5.54 13.64
N ASP A 53 -17.91 -6.67 13.10
CA ASP A 53 -16.49 -6.95 12.87
C ASP A 53 -16.23 -7.04 11.37
N ASP A 54 -15.37 -6.16 10.86
CA ASP A 54 -15.10 -6.05 9.42
C ASP A 54 -14.38 -7.27 8.84
N PHE A 55 -13.52 -7.92 9.64
CA PHE A 55 -12.80 -9.10 9.20
C PHE A 55 -13.73 -10.31 9.08
N LEU A 56 -14.61 -10.52 10.08
CA LEU A 56 -15.61 -11.59 10.04
C LEU A 56 -16.84 -11.24 9.18
N ASN A 57 -17.00 -9.98 8.80
CA ASN A 57 -18.11 -9.45 8.00
C ASN A 57 -19.50 -9.79 8.60
N ARG A 58 -19.62 -9.70 9.93
CA ARG A 58 -20.87 -9.95 10.67
C ARG A 58 -20.85 -9.29 12.04
N GLN A 59 -22.01 -9.26 12.69
CA GLN A 59 -22.07 -8.94 14.12
C GLN A 59 -21.53 -10.10 14.97
N VAL A 60 -20.75 -9.75 15.99
CA VAL A 60 -20.11 -10.69 16.92
C VAL A 60 -20.18 -10.19 18.35
N LYS A 61 -20.08 -11.11 19.32
CA LYS A 61 -19.99 -10.77 20.74
C LYS A 61 -18.59 -10.25 21.06
N THR A 62 -18.48 -8.95 21.28
CA THR A 62 -17.20 -8.26 21.49
C THR A 62 -17.02 -7.88 22.95
N VAL A 63 -15.84 -8.16 23.50
CA VAL A 63 -15.33 -7.59 24.74
C VAL A 63 -14.26 -6.57 24.40
N THR A 64 -14.43 -5.33 24.85
CA THR A 64 -13.46 -4.25 24.67
C THR A 64 -13.01 -3.76 26.04
N CYS A 65 -11.71 -3.69 26.30
CA CYS A 65 -11.17 -3.14 27.53
C CYS A 65 -10.22 -1.98 27.21
N SER A 66 -10.30 -0.87 27.95
CA SER A 66 -9.41 0.27 27.76
C SER A 66 -8.85 0.81 29.08
N GLY A 67 -7.58 0.54 29.36
CA GLY A 67 -6.92 0.93 30.61
C GLY A 67 -6.42 -0.27 31.41
N PRO A 68 -5.99 -0.05 32.67
CA PRO A 68 -5.36 -1.09 33.46
C PRO A 68 -6.35 -2.21 33.80
N ILE A 69 -6.00 -3.44 33.40
CA ILE A 69 -6.76 -4.65 33.72
C ILE A 69 -5.99 -5.40 34.82
N ASN A 70 -6.67 -5.72 35.92
CA ASN A 70 -6.09 -6.61 36.92
C ASN A 70 -6.29 -8.07 36.49
N ALA A 71 -5.20 -8.67 36.02
CA ALA A 71 -5.15 -10.02 35.49
C ALA A 71 -5.71 -11.10 36.41
N THR A 72 -5.42 -11.02 37.72
CA THR A 72 -5.91 -12.01 38.70
C THR A 72 -7.43 -12.02 38.89
N SER A 73 -8.11 -10.95 38.46
CA SER A 73 -9.57 -10.80 38.54
C SER A 73 -10.25 -10.79 37.18
N PHE A 74 -9.47 -10.79 36.09
CA PHE A 74 -10.02 -10.78 34.75
C PHE A 74 -10.58 -12.16 34.43
N VAL A 75 -11.87 -12.17 34.09
CA VAL A 75 -12.54 -13.37 33.56
C VAL A 75 -13.00 -12.99 32.16
N LEU A 76 -12.84 -13.86 31.17
CA LEU A 76 -13.42 -13.65 29.85
C LEU A 76 -14.76 -14.38 29.76
N PRO A 77 -15.85 -13.76 29.28
CA PRO A 77 -17.06 -14.51 28.98
C PRO A 77 -16.76 -15.59 27.93
N ASN A 78 -17.13 -16.84 28.20
CA ASN A 78 -16.84 -17.96 27.30
C ASN A 78 -17.52 -17.85 25.92
N THR A 79 -18.49 -16.95 25.75
CA THR A 79 -19.11 -16.66 24.44
C THR A 79 -18.44 -15.53 23.68
N THR A 80 -17.25 -15.06 24.11
CA THR A 80 -16.57 -13.94 23.45
C THR A 80 -16.02 -14.39 22.11
N GLU A 81 -16.43 -13.70 21.04
CA GLU A 81 -15.97 -13.99 19.68
C GLU A 81 -14.88 -13.00 19.24
N SER A 82 -14.88 -11.79 19.80
CA SER A 82 -13.90 -10.74 19.53
C SER A 82 -13.42 -10.11 20.84
N LEU A 83 -12.12 -10.15 21.08
CA LEU A 83 -11.47 -9.55 22.24
C LEU A 83 -10.57 -8.40 21.78
N ARG A 84 -10.78 -7.21 22.35
CA ARG A 84 -10.04 -6.00 21.99
C ARG A 84 -9.53 -5.32 23.25
N LEU A 85 -8.22 -5.18 23.36
CA LEU A 85 -7.53 -4.64 24.53
C LEU A 85 -6.74 -3.40 24.13
N ALA A 86 -6.94 -2.29 24.84
CA ALA A 86 -6.26 -1.03 24.58
C ALA A 86 -5.64 -0.46 25.87
N ASN A 87 -4.41 0.04 25.79
CA ASN A 87 -3.74 0.72 26.91
C ASN A 87 -3.65 -0.15 28.18
N VAL A 88 -3.35 -1.44 27.99
CA VAL A 88 -3.21 -2.41 29.09
C VAL A 88 -1.75 -2.47 29.51
N ALA A 89 -1.47 -2.39 30.82
CA ALA A 89 -0.09 -2.34 31.31
C ALA A 89 0.74 -3.58 30.93
N GLY A 90 0.09 -4.75 30.87
CA GLY A 90 0.69 -6.03 30.51
C GLY A 90 -0.35 -7.15 30.52
N LEU A 91 0.05 -8.32 30.05
CA LEU A 91 -0.77 -9.54 30.03
C LEU A 91 -0.11 -10.58 30.94
N GLU A 92 -0.92 -11.41 31.60
CA GLU A 92 -0.43 -12.51 32.46
C GLU A 92 -0.79 -13.87 31.87
N PRO A 93 0.02 -14.92 32.13
CA PRO A 93 -0.30 -16.31 31.79
C PRO A 93 -1.71 -16.73 32.25
N GLY A 94 -2.42 -17.49 31.41
CA GLY A 94 -3.74 -18.05 31.74
C GLY A 94 -4.91 -17.06 31.80
N MET A 95 -4.67 -15.77 31.50
CA MET A 95 -5.72 -14.73 31.51
C MET A 95 -6.91 -15.06 30.57
N PHE A 96 -6.67 -15.85 29.52
CA PHE A 96 -7.66 -16.20 28.50
C PHE A 96 -7.97 -17.70 28.44
N ASP A 97 -7.76 -18.44 29.54
CA ASP A 97 -8.14 -19.85 29.61
C ASP A 97 -9.64 -20.04 29.30
N GLY A 98 -9.95 -20.95 28.38
CA GLY A 98 -11.31 -21.22 27.91
C GLY A 98 -11.87 -20.19 26.92
N ALA A 99 -11.01 -19.41 26.27
CA ALA A 99 -11.36 -18.47 25.19
C ALA A 99 -11.58 -19.15 23.82
N ASP A 100 -12.15 -20.36 23.80
CA ASP A 100 -12.25 -21.21 22.60
C ASP A 100 -13.07 -20.58 21.47
N GLU A 101 -14.02 -19.69 21.80
CA GLU A 101 -14.89 -19.01 20.83
C GLU A 101 -14.23 -17.77 20.19
N VAL A 102 -13.06 -17.33 20.70
CA VAL A 102 -12.40 -16.11 20.21
C VAL A 102 -11.83 -16.35 18.81
N MET A 103 -12.36 -15.60 17.84
CA MET A 103 -11.91 -15.61 16.45
C MET A 103 -11.08 -14.38 16.10
N VAL A 104 -11.24 -13.28 16.84
CA VAL A 104 -10.52 -12.02 16.64
C VAL A 104 -9.93 -11.56 17.97
N PHE A 105 -8.60 -11.43 18.03
CA PHE A 105 -7.91 -10.91 19.20
C PHE A 105 -7.01 -9.75 18.79
N GLN A 106 -7.28 -8.56 19.35
CA GLN A 106 -6.54 -7.35 19.04
C GLN A 106 -6.05 -6.68 20.32
N VAL A 107 -4.79 -6.28 20.32
CA VAL A 107 -4.16 -5.60 21.45
C VAL A 107 -3.35 -4.41 20.95
N ASN A 108 -3.52 -3.24 21.55
CA ASN A 108 -2.71 -2.06 21.26
C ASN A 108 -2.40 -1.25 22.52
N GLY A 109 -1.31 -0.50 22.49
CA GLY A 109 -0.89 0.32 23.64
C GLY A 109 -0.47 -0.48 24.87
N LEU A 110 0.10 -1.67 24.69
CA LEU A 110 0.84 -2.38 25.73
C LEU A 110 2.09 -1.59 26.11
N THR A 111 2.31 -1.47 27.41
CA THR A 111 3.54 -0.89 27.97
C THR A 111 4.56 -1.95 28.38
N SER A 112 4.26 -3.22 28.13
CA SER A 112 5.15 -4.34 28.44
C SER A 112 6.14 -4.55 27.31
N GLU A 113 7.40 -4.79 27.66
CA GLU A 113 8.47 -5.10 26.70
C GLU A 113 8.37 -6.54 26.14
N SER A 114 7.55 -7.40 26.76
CA SER A 114 7.35 -8.79 26.36
C SER A 114 5.93 -9.30 26.56
N LEU A 115 5.61 -10.43 25.91
CA LEU A 115 4.35 -11.15 26.03
C LEU A 115 4.56 -12.52 26.70
N PRO A 116 3.60 -13.00 27.51
CA PRO A 116 3.60 -14.39 27.96
C PRO A 116 3.53 -15.37 26.78
N ALA A 117 4.32 -16.44 26.81
CA ALA A 117 4.41 -17.42 25.72
C ALA A 117 3.11 -18.20 25.50
N ASP A 118 2.32 -18.39 26.56
CA ASP A 118 1.07 -19.13 26.59
C ASP A 118 -0.18 -18.24 26.47
N ILE A 119 -0.02 -16.95 26.15
CA ILE A 119 -1.15 -16.00 26.14
C ILE A 119 -2.23 -16.34 25.11
N LEU A 120 -1.88 -17.09 24.05
CA LEU A 120 -2.81 -17.55 23.03
C LEU A 120 -3.36 -18.96 23.30
N GLN A 121 -2.97 -19.59 24.41
CA GLN A 121 -3.46 -20.92 24.78
C GLN A 121 -4.99 -20.89 24.96
N GLY A 122 -5.68 -21.85 24.33
CA GLY A 122 -7.14 -21.93 24.35
C GLY A 122 -7.86 -21.09 23.27
N MET A 123 -7.16 -20.30 22.45
CA MET A 123 -7.79 -19.57 21.33
C MET A 123 -7.74 -20.36 20.01
N GLU A 124 -8.13 -21.64 20.01
CA GLU A 124 -7.93 -22.55 18.85
C GLU A 124 -8.69 -22.13 17.57
N ASN A 125 -9.76 -21.35 17.72
CA ASN A 125 -10.55 -20.82 16.60
C ASN A 125 -10.09 -19.43 16.13
N LEU A 126 -8.95 -18.94 16.62
CA LEU A 126 -8.42 -17.63 16.25
C LEU A 126 -8.15 -17.55 14.75
N LYS A 127 -8.73 -16.54 14.11
CA LYS A 127 -8.60 -16.25 12.68
C LYS A 127 -7.84 -14.97 12.41
N PHE A 128 -7.96 -13.99 13.30
CA PHE A 128 -7.28 -12.71 13.20
C PHE A 128 -6.63 -12.35 14.53
N PHE A 129 -5.31 -12.20 14.51
CA PHE A 129 -4.52 -11.68 15.61
C PHE A 129 -3.90 -10.33 15.24
N ALA A 130 -3.99 -9.34 16.12
CA ALA A 130 -3.35 -8.04 15.95
C ALA A 130 -2.65 -7.53 17.22
N LEU A 131 -1.42 -7.06 17.09
CA LEU A 131 -0.62 -6.40 18.14
C LEU A 131 -0.12 -5.01 17.75
N TRP A 132 -0.78 -4.33 16.83
CA TRP A 132 -0.38 -3.00 16.34
C TRP A 132 -0.21 -1.93 17.46
N PHE A 133 0.74 -1.00 17.29
CA PHE A 133 1.07 0.09 18.24
C PHE A 133 1.51 -0.37 19.65
N ASN A 134 2.38 -1.38 19.74
CA ASN A 134 3.00 -1.84 20.99
C ASN A 134 4.51 -1.62 20.96
N LEU A 135 4.94 -0.35 20.92
CA LEU A 135 6.30 0.07 20.52
C LEU A 135 7.44 -0.40 21.43
N ASP A 136 7.14 -0.81 22.66
CA ASP A 136 8.14 -1.33 23.61
C ASP A 136 8.45 -2.83 23.37
N LEU A 137 7.69 -3.50 22.49
CA LEU A 137 7.86 -4.92 22.20
C LEU A 137 9.07 -5.15 21.27
N THR A 138 10.10 -5.83 21.78
CA THR A 138 11.33 -6.06 21.00
C THR A 138 11.37 -7.42 20.28
N SER A 139 10.58 -8.39 20.75
CA SER A 139 10.46 -9.73 20.17
C SER A 139 9.14 -10.39 20.55
N LEU A 140 8.79 -11.47 19.84
CA LEU A 140 7.77 -12.43 20.28
C LEU A 140 8.45 -13.62 20.97
N PRO A 141 7.74 -14.34 21.88
CA PRO A 141 8.17 -15.65 22.35
C PRO A 141 8.38 -16.64 21.19
N ASP A 142 9.26 -17.63 21.39
CA ASP A 142 9.47 -18.68 20.39
C ASP A 142 8.17 -19.47 20.15
N ASN A 143 7.91 -19.84 18.88
CA ASN A 143 6.70 -20.57 18.49
C ASN A 143 5.39 -19.93 19.03
N PHE A 144 5.32 -18.59 19.09
CA PHE A 144 4.23 -17.84 19.74
C PHE A 144 2.83 -18.20 19.24
N PHE A 145 2.66 -18.42 17.94
CA PHE A 145 1.38 -18.80 17.34
C PHE A 145 1.07 -20.30 17.43
N GLY A 146 2.04 -21.11 17.88
CA GLY A 146 1.90 -22.54 18.06
C GLY A 146 1.31 -23.26 16.85
N ASN A 147 0.14 -23.88 17.03
CA ASN A 147 -0.58 -24.60 15.98
C ASN A 147 -1.95 -23.96 15.68
N LEU A 148 -2.06 -22.63 15.73
CA LEU A 148 -3.29 -21.90 15.39
C LEU A 148 -3.57 -21.94 13.87
N ARG A 149 -3.89 -23.12 13.36
CA ARG A 149 -4.05 -23.45 11.93
C ARG A 149 -5.20 -22.71 11.24
N ASN A 150 -6.10 -22.10 12.03
CA ASN A 150 -7.20 -21.30 11.52
C ASN A 150 -6.84 -19.82 11.34
N LEU A 151 -5.63 -19.39 11.72
CA LEU A 151 -5.19 -18.02 11.51
C LEU A 151 -5.16 -17.69 10.01
N GLU A 152 -5.90 -16.67 9.64
CA GLU A 152 -6.01 -16.15 8.27
C GLU A 152 -5.32 -14.78 8.15
N LYS A 153 -5.25 -14.01 9.25
CA LYS A 153 -4.59 -12.70 9.30
C LYS A 153 -3.78 -12.50 10.57
N ILE A 154 -2.55 -12.02 10.41
CA ILE A 154 -1.68 -11.55 11.49
C ILE A 154 -1.27 -10.12 11.17
N ASP A 155 -1.41 -9.22 12.15
CA ASP A 155 -0.94 -7.84 12.10
C ASP A 155 -0.11 -7.54 13.35
N ILE A 156 1.21 -7.53 13.21
CA ILE A 156 2.14 -7.14 14.28
C ILE A 156 2.97 -5.93 13.84
N SER A 157 2.36 -5.08 13.01
CA SER A 157 2.95 -3.83 12.52
C SER A 157 3.14 -2.82 13.67
N GLU A 158 4.10 -1.91 13.54
CA GLU A 158 4.31 -0.82 14.51
C GLU A 158 4.49 -1.33 15.97
N THR A 159 5.24 -2.44 16.16
CA THR A 159 5.55 -3.01 17.48
C THR A 159 7.01 -2.82 17.90
N GLY A 160 7.91 -2.54 16.96
CA GLY A 160 9.33 -2.39 17.24
C GLY A 160 10.11 -3.69 17.28
N ILE A 161 9.48 -4.82 16.88
CA ILE A 161 10.10 -6.14 16.83
C ILE A 161 11.39 -6.10 15.99
N ARG A 162 12.46 -6.68 16.53
CA ARG A 162 13.78 -6.76 15.88
C ARG A 162 14.08 -8.12 15.30
N VAL A 163 13.61 -9.17 15.95
CA VAL A 163 13.92 -10.56 15.63
C VAL A 163 12.64 -11.39 15.67
N LEU A 164 12.49 -12.25 14.67
CA LEU A 164 11.47 -13.30 14.60
C LEU A 164 12.20 -14.64 14.49
N SER A 165 11.84 -15.60 15.34
CA SER A 165 12.39 -16.95 15.26
C SER A 165 11.87 -17.65 13.99
N VAL A 166 12.67 -18.56 13.41
CA VAL A 166 12.28 -19.31 12.20
C VAL A 166 10.96 -20.08 12.35
N ASP A 167 10.60 -20.45 13.58
CA ASP A 167 9.37 -21.17 13.91
C ASP A 167 8.20 -20.26 14.30
N THR A 168 8.36 -18.94 14.29
CA THR A 168 7.31 -17.99 14.70
C THR A 168 6.01 -18.27 13.93
N PHE A 169 6.09 -18.49 12.62
CA PHE A 169 4.92 -18.72 11.75
C PHE A 169 4.75 -20.18 11.30
N ALA A 170 5.36 -21.13 12.02
CA ALA A 170 5.29 -22.55 11.67
C ALA A 170 3.83 -23.05 11.61
N ASN A 171 3.53 -23.94 10.66
CA ASN A 171 2.22 -24.58 10.47
C ASN A 171 1.01 -23.65 10.21
N LEU A 172 1.21 -22.34 9.97
CA LEU A 172 0.12 -21.39 9.69
C LEU A 172 -0.36 -21.45 8.23
N THR A 173 -0.77 -22.65 7.81
CA THR A 173 -1.12 -22.96 6.41
C THR A 173 -2.35 -22.23 5.87
N ALA A 174 -3.22 -21.69 6.74
CA ALA A 174 -4.38 -20.90 6.35
C ALA A 174 -4.09 -19.39 6.25
N LEU A 175 -2.89 -18.94 6.63
CA LEU A 175 -2.55 -17.51 6.72
C LEU A 175 -2.55 -16.89 5.32
N ARG A 176 -3.32 -15.81 5.14
CA ARG A 176 -3.49 -15.09 3.87
C ARG A 176 -2.86 -13.72 3.87
N THR A 177 -2.82 -13.08 5.05
CA THR A 177 -2.34 -11.71 5.24
C THR A 177 -1.39 -11.67 6.43
N LEU A 178 -0.16 -11.23 6.18
CA LEU A 178 0.86 -11.02 7.20
C LEU A 178 1.37 -9.59 7.09
N ASP A 179 1.09 -8.79 8.12
CA ASP A 179 1.58 -7.42 8.24
C ASP A 179 2.65 -7.33 9.33
N LEU A 180 3.88 -7.04 8.88
CA LEU A 180 5.09 -6.86 9.67
C LEU A 180 5.66 -5.45 9.49
N ALA A 181 4.87 -4.52 8.93
CA ALA A 181 5.34 -3.20 8.59
C ALA A 181 5.80 -2.39 9.81
N ARG A 182 6.72 -1.46 9.59
CA ARG A 182 7.16 -0.45 10.57
C ARG A 182 7.64 -1.07 11.88
N ASN A 183 8.42 -2.13 11.75
CA ASN A 183 9.16 -2.75 12.83
C ASN A 183 10.66 -2.43 12.68
N ASN A 184 11.51 -3.10 13.45
CA ASN A 184 12.96 -2.94 13.41
C ASN A 184 13.64 -4.21 12.86
N LEU A 185 12.98 -4.94 11.95
CA LEU A 185 13.49 -6.19 11.40
C LEU A 185 14.72 -5.92 10.52
N GLU A 186 15.81 -6.64 10.77
CA GLU A 186 17.07 -6.49 10.01
C GLU A 186 17.36 -7.70 9.13
N ASN A 187 17.31 -8.90 9.72
CA ASN A 187 17.61 -10.16 9.04
C ASN A 187 16.44 -11.13 9.23
N LEU A 188 15.95 -11.69 8.13
CA LEU A 188 14.89 -12.70 8.14
C LEU A 188 15.51 -14.04 7.75
N GLU A 189 15.50 -14.98 8.68
CA GLU A 189 16.13 -16.29 8.50
C GLU A 189 15.42 -17.12 7.43
N ALA A 190 16.19 -17.87 6.64
CA ALA A 190 15.65 -18.83 5.70
C ALA A 190 14.78 -19.85 6.44
N GLY A 191 13.58 -20.12 5.91
CA GLY A 191 12.60 -20.99 6.55
C GLY A 191 11.47 -20.27 7.26
N LEU A 192 11.62 -18.98 7.59
CA LEU A 192 10.64 -18.21 8.37
C LEU A 192 9.22 -18.22 7.76
N PHE A 193 9.12 -18.35 6.43
CA PHE A 193 7.85 -18.28 5.70
C PHE A 193 7.47 -19.61 5.00
N ASP A 194 8.19 -20.70 5.25
CA ASP A 194 8.08 -21.94 4.44
C ASP A 194 6.69 -22.59 4.49
N ASP A 195 6.01 -22.51 5.63
CA ASP A 195 4.69 -23.13 5.83
C ASP A 195 3.51 -22.25 5.36
N LEU A 196 3.78 -21.02 4.90
CA LEU A 196 2.76 -20.02 4.56
C LEU A 196 2.21 -20.17 3.13
N SER A 197 1.82 -21.39 2.77
CA SER A 197 1.41 -21.77 1.41
C SER A 197 0.20 -20.99 0.85
N ALA A 198 -0.69 -20.47 1.73
CA ALA A 198 -1.86 -19.68 1.35
C ALA A 198 -1.61 -18.16 1.38
N LEU A 199 -0.40 -17.71 1.73
CA LEU A 199 -0.11 -16.28 1.92
C LEU A 199 -0.23 -15.54 0.59
N SER A 200 -1.05 -14.49 0.61
CA SER A 200 -1.38 -13.68 -0.56
C SER A 200 -0.89 -12.23 -0.44
N PHE A 201 -0.73 -11.75 0.79
CA PHE A 201 -0.27 -10.41 1.10
C PHE A 201 0.80 -10.47 2.20
N LEU A 202 1.97 -9.90 1.91
CA LEU A 202 3.05 -9.72 2.86
C LEU A 202 3.50 -8.26 2.84
N ASP A 203 3.38 -7.60 3.98
CA ASP A 203 3.90 -6.24 4.17
C ASP A 203 5.07 -6.22 5.14
N LEU A 204 6.21 -5.76 4.65
CA LEU A 204 7.48 -5.61 5.35
C LEU A 204 8.01 -4.17 5.23
N HIS A 205 7.18 -3.21 4.81
CA HIS A 205 7.62 -1.84 4.58
C HIS A 205 8.10 -1.16 5.87
N GLY A 206 9.05 -0.23 5.77
CA GLY A 206 9.48 0.55 6.94
C GLY A 206 10.27 -0.26 7.99
N ASN A 207 11.04 -1.25 7.57
CA ASN A 207 11.96 -2.02 8.42
C ASN A 207 13.43 -1.68 8.10
N ASN A 208 14.38 -2.41 8.67
CA ASN A 208 15.82 -2.27 8.43
C ASN A 208 16.40 -3.42 7.58
N ILE A 209 15.58 -4.01 6.71
CA ILE A 209 15.95 -5.21 5.95
C ILE A 209 17.01 -4.87 4.91
N SER A 210 18.14 -5.61 4.91
CA SER A 210 19.31 -5.31 4.06
C SER A 210 19.41 -6.16 2.78
N SER A 211 18.63 -7.23 2.71
CA SER A 211 18.56 -8.17 1.58
C SER A 211 17.14 -8.68 1.37
N LEU A 212 16.79 -9.16 0.18
CA LEU A 212 15.43 -9.67 -0.07
C LEU A 212 15.06 -10.79 0.92
N PRO A 213 13.83 -10.77 1.47
CA PRO A 213 13.35 -11.80 2.39
C PRO A 213 13.29 -13.19 1.71
N PRO A 214 13.34 -14.29 2.47
CA PRO A 214 13.26 -15.66 1.95
C PRO A 214 11.83 -16.05 1.53
N VAL A 215 11.29 -15.34 0.54
CA VAL A 215 9.92 -15.51 0.03
C VAL A 215 9.80 -16.61 -1.03
N GLY A 216 10.88 -17.34 -1.29
CA GLY A 216 10.98 -18.32 -2.38
C GLY A 216 9.97 -19.48 -2.33
N ASN A 217 9.26 -19.70 -1.22
CA ASN A 217 8.22 -20.73 -1.12
C ASN A 217 6.78 -20.19 -1.18
N LEU A 218 6.61 -18.86 -1.30
CA LEU A 218 5.31 -18.19 -1.26
C LEU A 218 4.62 -18.14 -2.63
N SER A 219 4.32 -19.31 -3.20
CA SER A 219 3.74 -19.43 -4.55
C SER A 219 2.37 -18.75 -4.75
N SER A 220 1.62 -18.54 -3.68
CA SER A 220 0.32 -17.84 -3.67
C SER A 220 0.44 -16.32 -3.49
N LEU A 221 1.64 -15.79 -3.27
CA LEU A 221 1.85 -14.39 -2.94
C LEU A 221 1.45 -13.48 -4.11
N SER A 222 0.53 -12.55 -3.84
CA SER A 222 -0.02 -11.62 -4.82
C SER A 222 0.54 -10.22 -4.63
N GLU A 223 0.81 -9.80 -3.40
CA GLU A 223 1.35 -8.49 -3.07
C GLU A 223 2.52 -8.60 -2.09
N LEU A 224 3.63 -7.96 -2.42
CA LEU A 224 4.83 -7.88 -1.60
C LEU A 224 5.27 -6.41 -1.48
N HIS A 225 5.23 -5.90 -0.25
CA HIS A 225 5.61 -4.52 0.09
C HIS A 225 6.92 -4.52 0.87
N LEU A 226 7.96 -3.93 0.31
CA LEU A 226 9.33 -3.88 0.85
C LEU A 226 9.90 -2.45 0.83
N GLN A 227 9.08 -1.45 0.55
CA GLN A 227 9.49 -0.06 0.50
C GLN A 227 9.98 0.46 1.84
N HIS A 228 10.83 1.49 1.83
CA HIS A 228 11.43 2.05 3.04
C HIS A 228 12.20 1.00 3.85
N ASN A 229 13.09 0.26 3.20
CA ASN A 229 14.05 -0.65 3.82
C ASN A 229 15.48 -0.26 3.45
N SER A 230 16.46 -1.12 3.73
CA SER A 230 17.88 -0.91 3.40
C SER A 230 18.40 -1.95 2.39
N ILE A 231 17.54 -2.47 1.52
CA ILE A 231 17.88 -3.54 0.58
C ILE A 231 18.90 -3.01 -0.43
N THR A 232 20.06 -3.67 -0.53
CA THR A 232 21.16 -3.24 -1.40
C THR A 232 21.27 -4.06 -2.68
N THR A 233 20.87 -5.33 -2.63
CA THR A 233 21.03 -6.29 -3.72
C THR A 233 19.80 -7.16 -3.88
N ILE A 234 19.53 -7.55 -5.11
CA ILE A 234 18.47 -8.49 -5.47
C ILE A 234 19.14 -9.73 -6.07
N SER A 235 18.91 -10.90 -5.49
CA SER A 235 19.35 -12.15 -6.11
C SER A 235 18.42 -12.51 -7.28
N PRO A 236 18.95 -12.92 -8.46
CA PRO A 236 18.12 -13.28 -9.61
C PRO A 236 17.12 -14.40 -9.34
N SER A 237 17.37 -15.26 -8.34
CA SER A 237 16.49 -16.38 -7.99
C SER A 237 15.49 -16.09 -6.88
N ALA A 238 15.61 -14.95 -6.17
CA ALA A 238 14.82 -14.68 -4.98
C ALA A 238 13.31 -14.58 -5.25
N LEU A 239 12.93 -14.19 -6.47
CA LEU A 239 11.54 -13.96 -6.88
C LEU A 239 11.03 -15.01 -7.88
N ASN A 240 11.86 -15.99 -8.26
CA ASN A 240 11.56 -16.92 -9.37
C ASN A 240 10.31 -17.79 -9.16
N THR A 241 9.88 -17.98 -7.92
CA THR A 241 8.73 -18.83 -7.58
C THR A 241 7.43 -18.05 -7.39
N LEU A 242 7.49 -16.72 -7.40
CA LEU A 242 6.37 -15.83 -7.12
C LEU A 242 5.50 -15.60 -8.36
N HIS A 243 5.06 -16.69 -9.00
CA HIS A 243 4.29 -16.66 -10.25
C HIS A 243 2.94 -15.94 -10.11
N SER A 244 2.41 -15.85 -8.89
CA SER A 244 1.14 -15.18 -8.56
C SER A 244 1.28 -13.68 -8.33
N LEU A 245 2.51 -13.16 -8.24
CA LEU A 245 2.77 -11.79 -7.81
C LEU A 245 2.21 -10.77 -8.81
N THR A 246 1.41 -9.84 -8.30
CA THR A 246 0.75 -8.77 -9.07
C THR A 246 1.27 -7.38 -8.72
N LYS A 247 1.77 -7.21 -7.49
CA LYS A 247 2.37 -5.96 -7.00
C LYS A 247 3.67 -6.24 -6.25
N LEU A 248 4.71 -5.50 -6.62
CA LEU A 248 5.99 -5.49 -5.94
C LEU A 248 6.42 -4.04 -5.74
N ASP A 249 6.54 -3.63 -4.48
CA ASP A 249 7.07 -2.32 -4.12
C ASP A 249 8.43 -2.49 -3.42
N LEU A 250 9.48 -2.03 -4.08
CA LEU A 250 10.87 -2.00 -3.62
C LEU A 250 11.37 -0.54 -3.52
N SER A 251 10.47 0.44 -3.58
CA SER A 251 10.86 1.85 -3.57
C SER A 251 11.55 2.25 -2.26
N ARG A 252 12.38 3.29 -2.29
CA ARG A 252 13.08 3.82 -1.10
C ARG A 252 13.91 2.74 -0.39
N ASN A 253 14.77 2.10 -1.16
CA ASN A 253 15.79 1.16 -0.70
C ASN A 253 17.18 1.64 -1.17
N ALA A 254 18.19 0.78 -1.11
CA ALA A 254 19.55 1.07 -1.54
C ALA A 254 19.98 0.21 -2.76
N ILE A 255 19.02 -0.21 -3.59
CA ILE A 255 19.24 -1.10 -4.73
C ILE A 255 20.03 -0.35 -5.82
N GLN A 256 21.18 -0.88 -6.22
CA GLN A 256 22.01 -0.26 -7.25
C GLN A 256 21.77 -0.80 -8.66
N THR A 257 21.34 -2.06 -8.75
CA THR A 257 21.10 -2.74 -10.02
C THR A 257 19.96 -3.74 -9.86
N ILE A 258 19.20 -3.93 -10.93
CA ILE A 258 18.22 -5.02 -11.05
C ILE A 258 18.83 -6.05 -12.01
N PRO A 259 19.35 -7.19 -11.51
CA PRO A 259 20.00 -8.17 -12.38
C PRO A 259 19.05 -8.72 -13.43
N THR A 260 19.58 -8.98 -14.63
CA THR A 260 18.83 -9.63 -15.71
C THR A 260 18.25 -10.97 -15.25
N GLY A 261 17.01 -11.25 -15.63
CA GLY A 261 16.33 -12.50 -15.29
C GLY A 261 15.62 -12.49 -13.92
N THR A 262 15.87 -11.51 -13.06
CA THR A 262 15.18 -11.37 -11.75
C THR A 262 13.66 -11.37 -11.88
N LEU A 263 13.14 -10.70 -12.91
CA LEU A 263 11.70 -10.49 -13.10
C LEU A 263 11.07 -11.49 -14.10
N ILE A 264 11.84 -12.45 -14.63
CA ILE A 264 11.42 -13.26 -15.79
C ILE A 264 10.18 -14.12 -15.51
N GLN A 265 10.01 -14.56 -14.26
CA GLN A 265 8.90 -15.41 -13.84
C GLN A 265 7.67 -14.61 -13.38
N LEU A 266 7.78 -13.28 -13.24
CA LEU A 266 6.73 -12.42 -12.71
C LEU A 266 5.71 -11.99 -13.78
N GLN A 267 5.15 -12.96 -14.50
CA GLN A 267 4.28 -12.73 -15.66
C GLN A 267 2.94 -12.06 -15.31
N ARG A 268 2.52 -12.12 -14.04
CA ARG A 268 1.28 -11.49 -13.54
C ARG A 268 1.53 -10.10 -12.94
N LEU A 269 2.79 -9.66 -12.88
CA LEU A 269 3.15 -8.40 -12.27
C LEU A 269 2.52 -7.25 -13.08
N SER A 270 1.72 -6.44 -12.39
CA SER A 270 1.01 -5.29 -12.94
C SER A 270 1.55 -3.97 -12.38
N PHE A 271 2.09 -4.01 -11.15
CA PHE A 271 2.69 -2.87 -10.48
C PHE A 271 4.10 -3.23 -10.03
N LEU A 272 5.08 -2.42 -10.43
CA LEU A 272 6.46 -2.49 -9.97
C LEU A 272 6.92 -1.08 -9.60
N ASP A 273 7.32 -0.87 -8.36
CA ASP A 273 7.95 0.37 -7.95
C ASP A 273 9.36 0.10 -7.43
N VAL A 274 10.35 0.72 -8.07
CA VAL A 274 11.76 0.72 -7.65
C VAL A 274 12.29 2.14 -7.48
N ALA A 275 11.40 3.14 -7.42
CA ALA A 275 11.77 4.54 -7.23
C ALA A 275 12.56 4.77 -5.93
N TYR A 276 13.34 5.85 -5.89
CA TYR A 276 14.21 6.25 -4.78
C TYR A 276 15.18 5.16 -4.35
N ASN A 277 15.73 4.44 -5.32
CA ASN A 277 16.87 3.55 -5.17
C ASN A 277 18.01 4.09 -6.03
N PRO A 278 19.29 4.01 -5.62
CA PRO A 278 20.44 4.50 -6.38
C PRO A 278 20.76 3.62 -7.61
N ILE A 279 19.77 3.39 -8.48
CA ILE A 279 19.87 2.51 -9.64
C ILE A 279 20.64 3.24 -10.73
N VAL A 280 21.86 2.79 -11.00
CA VAL A 280 22.74 3.46 -11.97
C VAL A 280 22.40 3.07 -13.40
N THR A 281 22.03 1.80 -13.62
CA THR A 281 21.79 1.27 -14.95
C THR A 281 20.60 0.33 -14.99
N VAL A 282 19.80 0.47 -16.05
CA VAL A 282 18.76 -0.46 -16.46
C VAL A 282 19.15 -0.98 -17.84
N VAL A 283 19.30 -2.31 -17.96
CA VAL A 283 19.77 -2.96 -19.20
C VAL A 283 18.59 -3.52 -20.00
N GLU A 284 18.79 -3.78 -21.29
CA GLU A 284 17.73 -4.14 -22.26
C GLU A 284 16.84 -5.32 -21.82
N ASP A 285 17.38 -6.24 -21.03
CA ASP A 285 16.66 -7.43 -20.57
C ASP A 285 16.14 -7.34 -19.12
N THR A 286 16.25 -6.20 -18.44
CA THR A 286 15.81 -6.04 -17.04
C THR A 286 14.32 -6.33 -16.88
N PHE A 287 13.48 -5.83 -17.80
CA PHE A 287 12.02 -5.97 -17.74
C PHE A 287 11.49 -7.09 -18.65
N VAL A 288 12.32 -8.10 -18.93
CA VAL A 288 11.87 -9.33 -19.60
C VAL A 288 11.12 -10.18 -18.57
N GLY A 289 9.85 -10.51 -18.86
CA GLY A 289 8.98 -11.29 -17.96
C GLY A 289 7.66 -10.61 -17.62
N PRO A 290 7.65 -9.43 -16.97
CA PRO A 290 6.43 -8.74 -16.54
C PRO A 290 5.71 -8.06 -17.72
N THR A 291 5.20 -8.84 -18.66
CA THR A 291 4.52 -8.34 -19.88
C THR A 291 3.16 -7.68 -19.60
N ASN A 292 2.58 -7.94 -18.42
CA ASN A 292 1.34 -7.34 -17.94
C ASN A 292 1.55 -6.07 -17.10
N LEU A 293 2.78 -5.56 -17.01
CA LEU A 293 3.09 -4.39 -16.20
C LEU A 293 2.33 -3.16 -16.73
N THR A 294 1.50 -2.55 -15.89
CA THR A 294 0.72 -1.34 -16.21
C THR A 294 1.29 -0.11 -15.53
N ASP A 295 1.91 -0.27 -14.38
CA ASP A 295 2.41 0.82 -13.54
C ASP A 295 3.86 0.53 -13.15
N LEU A 296 4.77 1.41 -13.58
CA LEU A 296 6.20 1.32 -13.31
C LEU A 296 6.70 2.59 -12.62
N GLY A 297 7.29 2.44 -11.44
CA GLY A 297 8.04 3.49 -10.75
C GLY A 297 9.54 3.28 -10.93
N LEU A 298 10.22 4.26 -11.55
CA LEU A 298 11.67 4.26 -11.76
C LEU A 298 12.33 5.54 -11.23
N ASP A 299 11.58 6.44 -10.59
CA ASP A 299 12.10 7.74 -10.20
C ASP A 299 13.34 7.65 -9.32
N ASP A 300 14.51 8.01 -9.83
CA ASP A 300 15.73 8.16 -9.04
C ASP A 300 16.45 9.45 -9.41
N HIS A 301 17.00 10.09 -8.39
CA HIS A 301 17.81 11.30 -8.53
C HIS A 301 19.19 11.01 -9.17
N GLN A 302 19.56 9.74 -9.40
CA GLN A 302 20.83 9.32 -9.99
C GLN A 302 20.72 8.58 -11.33
N LEU A 303 19.53 8.47 -11.92
CA LEU A 303 19.36 7.92 -13.28
C LEU A 303 19.87 8.91 -14.33
N ASP A 304 21.19 9.09 -14.38
CA ASP A 304 21.86 9.97 -15.35
C ASP A 304 21.92 9.33 -16.74
N THR A 305 21.90 7.99 -16.82
CA THR A 305 22.03 7.22 -18.07
C THR A 305 21.12 5.99 -18.07
N TRP A 306 19.98 6.06 -18.75
CA TRP A 306 19.17 4.88 -19.04
C TRP A 306 18.71 4.88 -20.49
N ASN A 307 18.67 3.69 -21.12
CA ASN A 307 18.14 3.53 -22.47
C ASN A 307 16.61 3.33 -22.38
N PRO A 308 15.76 4.25 -22.85
CA PRO A 308 14.32 4.07 -22.77
C PRO A 308 13.79 2.90 -23.61
N GLU A 309 14.59 2.38 -24.54
CA GLU A 309 14.24 1.20 -25.33
C GLU A 309 13.99 -0.04 -24.47
N VAL A 310 14.53 -0.10 -23.25
CA VAL A 310 14.25 -1.19 -22.29
C VAL A 310 12.76 -1.31 -21.93
N LEU A 311 11.98 -0.25 -22.14
CA LEU A 311 10.53 -0.23 -21.87
C LEU A 311 9.68 -0.61 -23.10
N LEU A 312 10.28 -0.72 -24.29
CA LEU A 312 9.52 -1.02 -25.52
C LEU A 312 8.80 -2.36 -25.47
N ASN A 313 9.33 -3.31 -24.70
CA ASN A 313 8.73 -4.63 -24.51
C ASN A 313 7.54 -4.61 -23.54
N LEU A 314 7.34 -3.53 -22.77
CA LEU A 314 6.24 -3.38 -21.81
C LEU A 314 4.98 -2.85 -22.51
N THR A 315 4.42 -3.67 -23.38
CA THR A 315 3.25 -3.30 -24.22
C THR A 315 1.98 -2.95 -23.43
N SER A 316 1.89 -3.38 -22.17
CA SER A 316 0.76 -3.08 -21.28
C SER A 316 0.96 -1.81 -20.44
N LEU A 317 2.13 -1.17 -20.53
CA LEU A 317 2.50 -0.05 -19.67
C LEU A 317 1.59 1.15 -19.91
N ARG A 318 1.00 1.66 -18.83
CA ARG A 318 0.11 2.83 -18.83
C ARG A 318 0.75 4.00 -18.11
N TRP A 319 1.34 3.74 -16.97
CA TRP A 319 1.86 4.75 -16.07
C TRP A 319 3.33 4.55 -15.82
N LEU A 320 4.11 5.60 -16.12
CA LEU A 320 5.54 5.66 -15.83
C LEU A 320 5.80 6.81 -14.87
N HIS A 321 6.36 6.51 -13.69
CA HIS A 321 6.67 7.50 -12.66
C HIS A 321 8.18 7.75 -12.67
N ILE A 322 8.58 8.95 -13.10
CA ILE A 322 9.99 9.42 -13.17
C ILE A 322 10.02 10.90 -12.77
N GLY A 323 10.97 11.32 -11.93
CA GLY A 323 11.22 12.72 -11.59
C GLY A 323 10.08 13.41 -10.83
N ASN A 324 9.49 12.78 -9.82
CA ASN A 324 8.28 13.24 -9.10
C ASN A 324 7.04 13.50 -10.00
N VAL A 325 7.05 13.04 -11.26
CA VAL A 325 5.96 13.24 -12.21
C VAL A 325 5.50 11.89 -12.77
N ARG A 326 4.18 11.76 -12.94
CA ARG A 326 3.52 10.59 -13.51
C ARG A 326 3.21 10.83 -14.98
N TYR A 327 3.83 10.09 -15.89
CA TYR A 327 3.60 10.21 -17.33
C TYR A 327 2.68 9.10 -17.86
N ASP A 328 1.81 9.44 -18.81
CA ASP A 328 1.03 8.47 -19.60
C ASP A 328 1.89 7.96 -20.75
N TRP A 329 2.27 6.68 -20.70
CA TRP A 329 3.15 6.08 -21.70
C TRP A 329 2.50 6.03 -23.09
N ASN A 330 1.17 6.00 -23.17
CA ASN A 330 0.45 6.01 -24.45
C ASN A 330 0.54 7.36 -25.18
N GLN A 331 0.98 8.42 -24.48
CA GLN A 331 1.19 9.75 -25.05
C GLN A 331 2.66 10.03 -25.36
N ALA A 332 3.55 9.05 -25.18
CA ALA A 332 4.96 9.19 -25.50
C ALA A 332 5.17 9.27 -27.03
N MET A 333 5.96 10.24 -27.49
CA MET A 333 6.38 10.39 -28.88
C MET A 333 7.89 10.23 -29.01
N TYR A 334 8.36 9.51 -30.03
CA TYR A 334 9.80 9.37 -30.31
C TYR A 334 10.18 10.16 -31.56
N GLU A 335 11.01 11.18 -31.41
CA GLU A 335 11.47 12.03 -32.52
C GLU A 335 12.90 12.52 -32.27
N GLY A 336 13.77 12.38 -33.29
CA GLY A 336 15.15 12.87 -33.23
C GLY A 336 16.04 12.16 -32.21
N GLY A 337 15.81 10.88 -31.94
CA GLY A 337 16.57 10.11 -30.95
C GLY A 337 16.13 10.34 -29.49
N LYS A 338 14.98 11.00 -29.29
CA LYS A 338 14.49 11.45 -27.99
C LYS A 338 13.04 11.00 -27.79
N TRP A 339 12.69 10.69 -26.55
CA TRP A 339 11.30 10.49 -26.14
C TRP A 339 10.73 11.79 -25.58
N TRP A 340 9.49 12.09 -25.96
CA TRP A 340 8.72 13.26 -25.60
C TRP A 340 7.45 12.81 -24.89
N PHE A 341 7.16 13.39 -23.73
CA PHE A 341 5.94 13.10 -22.97
C PHE A 341 5.11 14.38 -22.82
N SER A 342 3.79 14.26 -22.90
CA SER A 342 2.88 15.34 -22.52
C SER A 342 2.92 15.56 -21.01
N CYS A 343 3.04 16.81 -20.57
CA CYS A 343 2.97 17.14 -19.15
C CYS A 343 1.54 16.85 -18.64
N PRO A 344 1.38 16.10 -17.53
CA PRO A 344 0.06 15.83 -16.97
C PRO A 344 -0.62 17.13 -16.51
N PRO A 345 -1.94 17.28 -16.68
CA PRO A 345 -2.68 18.46 -16.19
C PRO A 345 -2.44 18.72 -14.70
N ASP A 346 -2.24 17.65 -13.94
CA ASP A 346 -2.13 17.66 -12.47
C ASP A 346 -0.71 18.03 -11.99
N ALA A 347 0.29 17.99 -12.87
CA ALA A 347 1.66 18.43 -12.58
C ALA A 347 1.78 19.96 -12.52
N CYS A 348 0.78 20.67 -13.03
CA CYS A 348 0.66 22.12 -12.96
C CYS A 348 -0.22 22.52 -11.77
N VAL A 349 0.39 22.91 -10.64
CA VAL A 349 -0.38 23.56 -9.56
C VAL A 349 -0.70 24.99 -10.00
N PHE A 350 -1.96 25.26 -10.32
CA PHE A 350 -2.52 26.62 -10.36
C PHE A 350 -2.53 27.20 -8.94
N GLY A 351 -1.38 27.59 -8.43
CA GLY A 351 -1.27 28.41 -7.22
C GLY A 351 -1.52 29.88 -7.59
N ASP A 352 -2.61 30.46 -7.09
CA ASP A 352 -2.95 31.89 -7.08
C ASP A 352 -2.61 32.71 -8.33
N CYS A 353 -2.99 32.22 -9.52
CA CYS A 353 -3.04 33.08 -10.71
C CYS A 353 -4.33 33.91 -10.66
N ASN A 354 -4.28 35.06 -9.99
CA ASN A 354 -5.38 36.02 -10.02
C ASN A 354 -5.44 36.65 -11.43
N ILE A 355 -6.34 36.15 -12.29
CA ILE A 355 -6.51 36.55 -13.70
C ILE A 355 -6.83 38.05 -13.87
N ALA A 356 -7.12 38.78 -12.79
CA ALA A 356 -7.46 40.20 -12.84
C ALA A 356 -6.25 41.15 -12.90
N ASP A 357 -5.07 40.75 -12.41
CA ASP A 357 -3.89 41.62 -12.37
C ASP A 357 -2.72 40.97 -13.11
N HIS A 358 -2.28 41.63 -14.19
CA HIS A 358 -1.23 41.17 -15.11
C HIS A 358 0.14 41.06 -14.41
N GLN A 359 0.41 39.98 -13.68
CA GLN A 359 1.69 39.68 -13.04
C GLN A 359 2.32 38.37 -13.58
N PRO A 360 3.66 38.28 -13.74
CA PRO A 360 4.32 37.24 -14.55
C PRO A 360 4.78 35.97 -13.80
N ASN A 361 4.45 35.79 -12.52
CA ASN A 361 5.08 34.76 -11.69
C ASN A 361 4.19 33.52 -11.49
N CYS A 362 4.30 32.55 -12.40
CA CYS A 362 3.88 31.16 -12.14
C CYS A 362 5.10 30.36 -11.65
N THR A 363 5.06 29.82 -10.44
CA THR A 363 6.12 28.95 -9.91
C THR A 363 5.68 27.49 -9.93
N CYS A 364 6.46 26.62 -10.59
CA CYS A 364 6.36 25.16 -10.43
C CYS A 364 6.73 24.78 -8.98
N ARG A 365 6.01 23.82 -8.39
CA ARG A 365 6.28 23.35 -7.03
C ARG A 365 7.59 22.53 -7.02
N GLN A 366 8.64 23.17 -6.50
CA GLN A 366 9.89 22.66 -5.90
C GLN A 366 10.56 21.40 -6.51
N GLY A 367 11.74 21.62 -7.08
CA GLY A 367 12.72 20.56 -7.42
C GLY A 367 13.79 20.98 -8.42
N PHE A 368 13.53 22.02 -9.23
CA PHE A 368 14.46 22.46 -10.28
C PHE A 368 14.99 23.86 -9.96
N SER A 369 16.25 23.96 -9.55
CA SER A 369 17.04 25.19 -9.67
C SER A 369 17.73 25.18 -11.03
N GLY A 370 17.30 26.06 -11.93
CA GLY A 370 17.96 26.29 -13.22
C GLY A 370 17.37 27.54 -13.87
N ASP A 371 18.21 28.54 -14.03
CA ASP A 371 17.89 29.89 -14.48
C ASP A 371 17.11 29.94 -15.81
N ALA A 372 16.01 30.71 -15.85
CA ALA A 372 15.59 31.60 -16.95
C ALA A 372 14.05 31.77 -16.98
N CYS A 373 13.56 32.85 -16.39
CA CYS A 373 12.27 33.44 -16.73
C CYS A 373 12.38 34.97 -16.67
N ASP A 374 13.23 35.53 -17.52
CA ASP A 374 13.27 36.97 -17.79
C ASP A 374 13.13 37.20 -19.30
N THR A 375 11.91 37.13 -19.83
CA THR A 375 11.51 37.90 -21.03
C THR A 375 9.98 38.00 -21.13
N PRO A 376 9.42 39.18 -21.49
CA PRO A 376 7.99 39.40 -21.52
C PRO A 376 7.39 38.90 -22.83
N ILE A 377 6.48 37.92 -22.79
CA ILE A 377 5.67 37.51 -23.95
C ILE A 377 4.20 37.82 -23.64
N GLY A 378 3.63 38.70 -24.45
CA GLY A 378 2.22 39.06 -24.40
C GLY A 378 1.31 38.01 -25.04
N GLN A 379 0.14 37.86 -24.41
CA GLN A 379 -1.13 37.35 -24.92
C GLN A 379 -1.21 35.89 -25.39
N ASN A 380 -1.91 35.11 -24.55
CA ASN A 380 -2.68 33.91 -24.88
C ASN A 380 -1.94 32.83 -25.68
N ASP A 381 -1.06 32.05 -25.05
CA ASP A 381 -0.73 30.70 -25.50
C ASP A 381 -0.15 29.90 -24.31
N GLY A 382 -0.58 28.65 -24.13
CA GLY A 382 -0.19 27.79 -23.02
C GLY A 382 1.28 27.37 -23.11
N VAL A 383 1.99 27.46 -21.99
CA VAL A 383 3.38 27.00 -21.86
C VAL A 383 3.37 25.49 -21.61
N ALA A 384 3.96 24.71 -22.52
CA ALA A 384 4.24 23.29 -22.30
C ALA A 384 5.71 23.14 -21.89
N THR A 385 5.95 22.61 -20.70
CA THR A 385 7.29 22.24 -20.23
C THR A 385 7.60 20.81 -20.68
N TRP A 386 8.73 20.61 -21.37
CA TRP A 386 9.11 19.33 -21.96
C TRP A 386 10.34 18.76 -21.26
N VAL A 387 10.31 17.48 -20.87
CA VAL A 387 11.50 16.76 -20.38
C VAL A 387 12.14 16.04 -21.55
N VAL A 388 13.44 16.28 -21.77
CA VAL A 388 14.20 15.79 -22.91
C VAL A 388 15.25 14.81 -22.42
N VAL A 389 15.18 13.54 -22.85
CA VAL A 389 16.24 12.53 -22.62
C VAL A 389 17.05 12.39 -23.89
N VAL A 390 18.36 12.64 -23.83
CA VAL A 390 19.28 12.59 -24.98
C VAL A 390 20.32 11.50 -24.77
N ALA A 391 20.37 10.50 -25.65
CA ALA A 391 21.52 9.61 -25.75
C ALA A 391 22.41 10.07 -26.91
N VAL A 392 23.62 10.56 -26.60
CA VAL A 392 24.69 10.69 -27.59
C VAL A 392 25.89 9.89 -27.09
N THR A 393 26.45 9.12 -28.02
CA THR A 393 27.61 8.24 -27.88
C THR A 393 28.64 8.72 -26.83
N GLY A 394 28.63 8.06 -25.66
CA GLY A 394 29.75 8.05 -24.72
C GLY A 394 29.76 9.10 -23.61
N THR A 395 28.81 10.02 -23.54
CA THR A 395 28.63 10.92 -22.37
C THR A 395 27.22 11.50 -22.39
N VAL A 396 26.44 11.32 -21.32
CA VAL A 396 25.06 11.82 -21.26
C VAL A 396 25.00 13.06 -20.37
N VAL A 397 24.40 14.12 -20.90
CA VAL A 397 24.08 15.36 -20.22
C VAL A 397 22.56 15.45 -20.15
N VAL A 398 22.01 15.49 -18.93
CA VAL A 398 20.60 15.83 -18.71
C VAL A 398 20.45 17.32 -18.99
N MET A 399 19.77 17.67 -20.08
CA MET A 399 19.45 19.05 -20.41
C MET A 399 17.93 19.24 -20.39
N VAL A 400 17.45 20.01 -19.41
CA VAL A 400 16.09 20.55 -19.42
C VAL A 400 16.05 21.65 -20.48
N VAL A 401 15.43 21.40 -21.62
CA VAL A 401 15.25 22.42 -22.66
C VAL A 401 13.81 22.90 -22.61
N THR A 402 13.61 24.11 -22.10
CA THR A 402 12.34 24.84 -22.24
C THR A 402 12.23 25.34 -23.68
N VAL A 403 11.52 24.60 -24.54
CA VAL A 403 11.25 25.04 -25.91
C VAL A 403 10.01 25.96 -25.89
N PHE A 404 10.22 27.25 -26.14
CA PHE A 404 9.14 28.19 -26.45
C PHE A 404 8.76 28.04 -27.94
N GLY A 405 7.59 27.47 -28.24
CA GLY A 405 7.15 27.29 -29.63
C GLY A 405 5.63 27.14 -29.76
N CYS A 406 5.01 28.09 -30.46
CA CYS A 406 3.57 28.27 -30.63
C CYS A 406 2.83 27.07 -31.26
N ASP A 407 1.72 26.66 -30.66
CA ASP A 407 0.79 25.70 -31.23
C ASP A 407 -0.19 26.40 -32.19
N ARG A 408 0.08 26.33 -33.50
CA ARG A 408 -0.99 26.40 -34.52
C ARG A 408 -0.67 25.86 -35.92
N PHE A 409 0.42 25.12 -36.12
CA PHE A 409 0.88 24.76 -37.47
C PHE A 409 0.92 23.27 -37.83
N TRP A 410 0.42 22.35 -36.99
CA TRP A 410 0.66 20.91 -37.21
C TRP A 410 -0.57 20.04 -37.51
N ARG A 411 -1.73 20.62 -37.85
CA ARG A 411 -2.93 19.83 -38.19
C ARG A 411 -3.12 19.40 -39.64
N ASN A 412 -2.29 19.81 -40.61
CA ASN A 412 -2.45 19.35 -42.00
C ASN A 412 -1.20 19.62 -42.87
N ARG A 413 -0.35 18.62 -43.10
CA ARG A 413 0.28 18.23 -44.40
C ARG A 413 1.55 17.39 -44.19
N LYS A 414 1.70 16.37 -45.04
CA LYS A 414 2.97 15.71 -45.37
C LYS A 414 4.04 16.76 -45.71
N LEU A 415 5.20 16.74 -45.07
CA LEU A 415 6.38 17.46 -45.54
C LEU A 415 7.63 16.57 -45.51
N ARG A 416 8.32 16.60 -46.65
CA ARG A 416 9.54 15.87 -47.01
C ARG A 416 10.73 16.40 -46.22
N TYR A 417 11.62 15.48 -45.86
CA TYR A 417 13.01 15.75 -45.48
C TYR A 417 13.78 16.32 -46.69
N GLU A 418 14.43 17.47 -46.49
CA GLU A 418 15.65 17.82 -47.24
C GLU A 418 16.80 17.92 -46.24
N ASN A 419 17.88 17.18 -46.55
CA ASN A 419 19.10 17.06 -45.76
C ASN A 419 19.82 18.40 -45.60
N VAL A 420 20.39 18.63 -44.41
CA VAL A 420 21.67 19.36 -44.23
C VAL A 420 22.52 18.60 -43.24
#